data_AF-A0A349UR01-F1
#
_entry.id   AF-A0A349UR01-F1
#
_cell.length_a   1.000
_cell.length_b   1.000
_cell.length_c   1.000
_cell.angle_alpha   90.00
_cell.angle_beta   90.00
_cell.angle_gamma   90.00
#
_symmetry.space_group_name_H-M   'P 1'
#
loop_
_entity.id
_entity.type
_entity.pdbx_description
1 polymer ?
#
loop_
_entity_poly.entity_id
_entity_poly.type
_entity_poly.pdbx_seq_one_letter_code
_entity_poly.pdbx_strand_id
1 'polypeptide(L)'
;MNLGTMLSSAALTVAIACPVLSAKEQKKDDAPKAGQDAGKKDTGKKDAESKPATDTIPLRYQFPGEWGEVARVVQLDAKQQDNLNTIVEQKTKVVEQWDKVNQPRLAQLEEALVRAGENKKQREQVHQHLEMLKKQRATLEASWDARGVALLTNQQKTAWFSQKLLDEAVAQLKVVILTDEQKTKAKDMAEKVAPRVRALKVEDNQPLLNLLMQEMFNGVLTPQQQRDVQALYSKDQDKKDAPKKKKK
;
A
#
# COMPACT_ATOMS: atom_id res chain seq x y z
N MET A 1 31.38 -54.88 -9.56
CA MET A 1 31.47 -54.06 -8.35
C MET A 1 30.34 -53.05 -8.41
N ASN A 2 29.27 -53.28 -7.64
CA ASN A 2 28.06 -52.47 -7.58
C ASN A 2 28.11 -51.60 -6.33
N LEU A 3 28.00 -50.28 -6.47
CA LEU A 3 27.70 -49.35 -5.38
C LEU A 3 26.62 -48.40 -5.87
N GLY A 4 25.38 -48.79 -5.58
CA GLY A 4 24.20 -47.95 -5.75
C GLY A 4 24.04 -47.04 -4.53
N THR A 5 24.09 -45.73 -4.77
CA THR A 5 23.84 -44.72 -3.73
C THR A 5 22.34 -44.44 -3.68
N MET A 6 21.70 -44.90 -2.61
CA MET A 6 20.28 -44.67 -2.35
C MET A 6 20.02 -43.20 -1.96
N LEU A 7 19.15 -42.55 -2.74
CA LEU A 7 18.50 -41.29 -2.39
C LEU A 7 17.45 -41.55 -1.31
N SER A 8 17.74 -41.17 -0.06
CA SER A 8 16.75 -41.15 1.01
C SER A 8 15.90 -39.88 0.88
N SER A 9 14.66 -40.03 0.42
CA SER A 9 13.64 -38.98 0.42
C SER A 9 13.01 -38.87 1.80
N ALA A 10 13.39 -37.86 2.59
CA ALA A 10 12.66 -37.49 3.80
C ALA A 10 11.56 -36.49 3.43
N ALA A 11 10.33 -36.99 3.27
CA ALA A 11 9.13 -36.16 3.18
C ALA A 11 8.80 -35.61 4.57
N LEU A 12 9.06 -34.32 4.79
CA LEU A 12 8.68 -33.61 6.01
C LEU A 12 7.24 -33.09 5.86
N THR A 13 6.28 -33.85 6.36
CA THR A 13 4.87 -33.44 6.47
C THR A 13 4.71 -32.49 7.67
N VAL A 14 4.71 -31.18 7.43
CA VAL A 14 4.40 -30.20 8.48
C VAL A 14 2.90 -29.91 8.44
N ALA A 15 2.20 -30.38 9.48
CA ALA A 15 0.80 -30.08 9.74
C ALA A 15 0.61 -28.57 9.98
N ILE A 16 -0.23 -27.94 9.17
CA ILE A 16 -0.63 -26.54 9.32
C ILE A 16 -1.78 -26.50 10.33
N ALA A 17 -1.47 -26.17 11.58
CA ALA A 17 -2.47 -25.83 12.58
C ALA A 17 -2.82 -24.34 12.46
N CYS A 18 -3.96 -24.02 11.86
CA CYS A 18 -4.58 -22.70 11.96
C CYS A 18 -5.39 -22.63 13.27
N PRO A 19 -5.05 -21.77 14.24
CA PRO A 19 -5.99 -21.47 15.32
C PRO A 19 -7.08 -20.53 14.79
N VAL A 20 -8.28 -21.09 14.60
CA VAL A 20 -9.54 -20.35 14.46
C VAL A 20 -9.82 -19.67 15.81
N LEU A 21 -9.70 -18.34 15.87
CA LEU A 21 -10.19 -17.58 17.01
C LEU A 21 -11.65 -17.18 16.77
N SER A 22 -12.47 -17.68 17.69
CA SER A 22 -13.92 -17.54 17.77
C SER A 22 -14.38 -16.08 17.78
N ALA A 23 -15.35 -15.76 16.92
CA ALA A 23 -16.22 -14.61 17.07
C ALA A 23 -17.13 -14.82 18.30
N LYS A 24 -17.20 -13.84 19.20
CA LYS A 24 -18.25 -13.74 20.21
C LYS A 24 -19.24 -12.67 19.79
N GLU A 25 -20.49 -13.08 19.75
CA GLU A 25 -21.70 -12.33 19.43
C GLU A 25 -22.06 -11.23 20.46
N GLN A 26 -22.69 -10.19 19.91
CA GLN A 26 -23.85 -9.42 20.40
C GLN A 26 -23.82 -8.76 21.78
N LYS A 27 -24.11 -7.44 21.76
CA LYS A 27 -25.30 -6.88 22.44
C LYS A 27 -25.80 -5.62 21.71
N LYS A 28 -27.11 -5.63 21.41
CA LYS A 28 -27.97 -4.49 21.01
C LYS A 28 -28.45 -3.75 22.27
N ASP A 29 -29.17 -2.65 22.02
CA ASP A 29 -29.98 -1.82 22.93
C ASP A 29 -29.17 -0.63 23.52
N ASP A 30 -29.62 0.63 23.55
CA ASP A 30 -30.93 1.25 23.39
C ASP A 30 -30.77 2.74 23.01
N ALA A 31 -31.76 3.33 22.35
CA ALA A 31 -31.90 4.80 22.21
C ALA A 31 -32.50 5.42 23.48
N PRO A 32 -32.30 6.73 23.72
CA PRO A 32 -33.51 7.55 23.79
C PRO A 32 -33.40 8.99 23.26
N LYS A 33 -34.50 9.36 22.58
CA LYS A 33 -35.32 10.58 22.58
C LYS A 33 -34.72 12.00 22.66
N ALA A 34 -35.24 12.77 21.70
CA ALA A 34 -35.42 14.21 21.62
C ALA A 34 -35.90 14.91 22.91
N GLY A 35 -35.44 16.14 23.07
CA GLY A 35 -36.03 17.19 23.90
C GLY A 35 -35.78 18.56 23.26
N GLN A 36 -36.85 19.25 22.89
CA GLN A 36 -36.93 20.69 22.62
C GLN A 36 -36.78 21.46 23.95
N ASP A 37 -36.15 22.65 23.99
CA ASP A 37 -36.82 23.95 23.83
C ASP A 37 -35.84 25.13 24.06
N ALA A 38 -36.32 26.31 23.70
CA ALA A 38 -35.75 27.61 23.35
C ALA A 38 -34.96 28.41 24.40
N GLY A 39 -34.23 29.41 23.90
CA GLY A 39 -34.07 30.68 24.64
C GLY A 39 -32.85 31.58 24.37
N LYS A 40 -32.85 32.31 23.24
CA LYS A 40 -32.50 33.76 23.10
C LYS A 40 -31.36 34.36 23.97
N LYS A 41 -30.26 34.85 23.36
CA LYS A 41 -29.96 36.29 23.21
C LYS A 41 -28.62 36.57 22.50
N ASP A 42 -28.75 37.54 21.61
CA ASP A 42 -27.77 38.26 20.82
C ASP A 42 -26.87 39.16 21.69
N THR A 43 -25.56 39.12 21.44
CA THR A 43 -24.68 40.29 21.54
C THR A 43 -23.49 40.10 20.60
N GLY A 44 -23.47 40.88 19.52
CA GLY A 44 -22.35 40.98 18.61
C GLY A 44 -21.05 41.41 19.30
N LYS A 45 -19.93 40.84 18.84
CA LYS A 45 -18.59 41.38 19.08
C LYS A 45 -17.65 40.95 17.95
N LYS A 46 -17.36 41.93 17.09
CA LYS A 46 -16.15 42.16 16.28
C LYS A 46 -15.46 40.96 15.64
N ASP A 47 -15.35 41.07 14.32
CA ASP A 47 -14.42 40.36 13.45
C ASP A 47 -13.03 40.23 14.09
N ALA A 48 -12.81 39.08 14.73
CA ALA A 48 -11.49 38.52 14.89
C ALA A 48 -11.31 37.58 13.71
N GLU A 49 -10.41 37.95 12.81
CA GLU A 49 -9.87 37.11 11.75
C GLU A 49 -9.31 35.83 12.39
N SER A 50 -10.19 34.85 12.60
CA SER A 50 -9.85 33.53 13.08
C SER A 50 -9.07 32.86 11.97
N LYS A 51 -7.74 32.97 12.04
CA LYS A 51 -6.85 32.05 11.35
C LYS A 51 -7.41 30.64 11.60
N PRO A 52 -7.65 29.81 10.57
CA PRO A 52 -8.10 28.46 10.81
C PRO A 52 -7.05 27.79 11.68
N ALA A 53 -7.43 27.42 12.90
CA ALA A 53 -6.64 26.49 13.69
C ALA A 53 -6.70 25.17 12.92
N THR A 54 -5.68 24.91 12.10
CA THR A 54 -5.43 23.58 11.57
C THR A 54 -4.98 22.74 12.77
N ASP A 55 -5.95 22.33 13.59
CA ASP A 55 -5.77 21.45 14.75
C ASP A 55 -5.27 20.11 14.24
N THR A 56 -3.96 20.05 14.02
CA THR A 56 -3.28 18.84 13.59
C THR A 56 -3.13 17.98 14.82
N ILE A 57 -3.80 16.82 14.82
CA ILE A 57 -3.73 15.88 15.94
C ILE A 57 -2.27 15.43 16.08
N PRO A 58 -1.60 15.66 17.23
CA PRO A 58 -0.22 15.26 17.41
C PRO A 58 -0.08 13.74 17.38
N LEU A 59 0.99 13.26 16.74
CA LEU A 59 1.34 11.84 16.75
C LEU A 59 1.92 11.43 18.10
N ARG A 60 1.36 10.38 18.69
CA ARG A 60 1.81 9.75 19.94
C ARG A 60 2.95 8.76 19.72
N TYR A 61 2.96 8.11 18.56
CA TYR A 61 3.92 7.06 18.20
C TYR A 61 4.64 7.40 16.90
N GLN A 62 5.87 6.91 16.78
CA GLN A 62 6.62 6.95 15.53
C GLN A 62 6.37 5.65 14.76
N PHE A 63 5.41 5.69 13.84
CA PHE A 63 5.07 4.52 13.02
C PHE A 63 6.10 4.32 11.90
N PRO A 64 6.56 3.08 11.64
CA PRO A 64 7.51 2.78 10.56
C PRO A 64 6.84 2.80 9.19
N GLY A 65 7.61 3.15 8.16
CA GLY A 65 7.21 3.05 6.75
C GLY A 65 5.93 3.82 6.42
N GLU A 66 5.06 3.19 5.62
CA GLU A 66 3.81 3.81 5.14
C GLU A 66 2.85 4.19 6.27
N TRP A 67 2.90 3.51 7.43
CA TRP A 67 2.00 3.81 8.55
C TRP A 67 2.29 5.18 9.18
N GLY A 68 3.53 5.67 9.11
CA GLY A 68 3.88 7.02 9.52
C GLY A 68 3.32 8.09 8.59
N GLU A 69 3.12 7.76 7.32
CA GLU A 69 2.44 8.63 6.36
C GLU A 69 0.92 8.62 6.58
N VAL A 70 0.32 7.43 6.70
CA VAL A 70 -1.11 7.25 7.02
C VAL A 70 -1.48 8.10 8.24
N ALA A 71 -0.72 7.97 9.32
CA ALA A 71 -1.01 8.67 10.57
C ALA A 71 -1.01 10.20 10.42
N ARG A 72 -0.13 10.75 9.57
CA ARG A 72 -0.04 12.19 9.27
C ARG A 72 -1.15 12.66 8.34
N VAL A 73 -1.40 11.91 7.25
CA VAL A 73 -2.34 12.30 6.19
C VAL A 73 -3.78 12.27 6.70
N VAL A 74 -4.15 11.22 7.43
CA VAL A 74 -5.55 11.00 7.82
C VAL A 74 -5.89 11.46 9.24
N GLN A 75 -4.92 12.04 9.93
CA GLN A 75 -5.02 12.55 11.30
C GLN A 75 -5.71 11.55 12.23
N LEU A 76 -5.03 10.43 12.50
CA LEU A 76 -5.58 9.39 13.35
C LEU A 76 -5.87 9.93 14.74
N ASP A 77 -7.05 9.64 15.26
CA ASP A 77 -7.37 9.95 16.66
C ASP A 77 -6.53 9.11 17.63
N ALA A 78 -6.51 9.49 18.90
CA ALA A 78 -5.72 8.82 19.92
C ALA A 78 -5.98 7.30 19.99
N LYS A 79 -7.25 6.87 19.89
CA LYS A 79 -7.63 5.46 19.97
C LYS A 79 -7.21 4.70 18.71
N GLN A 80 -7.31 5.32 17.54
CA GLN A 80 -6.82 4.77 16.29
C GLN A 80 -5.30 4.61 16.31
N GLN A 81 -4.56 5.58 16.86
CA GLN A 81 -3.11 5.51 17.03
C GLN A 81 -2.69 4.37 17.96
N ASP A 82 -3.35 4.21 19.11
CA ASP A 82 -3.06 3.12 20.07
C ASP A 82 -3.32 1.74 19.44
N ASN A 83 -4.44 1.60 18.72
CA ASN A 83 -4.78 0.36 18.00
C ASN A 83 -3.80 0.07 16.85
N LEU A 84 -3.42 1.10 16.10
CA LEU A 84 -2.46 0.95 15.00
C LEU A 84 -1.09 0.52 15.53
N ASN A 85 -0.63 1.10 16.64
CA ASN A 85 0.63 0.72 17.26
C ASN A 85 0.63 -0.76 17.65
N THR A 86 -0.45 -1.23 18.27
CA THR A 86 -0.63 -2.65 18.62
C THR A 86 -0.56 -3.55 17.38
N ILE A 87 -1.21 -3.17 16.28
CA ILE A 87 -1.18 -3.92 15.01
C ILE A 87 0.24 -3.96 14.45
N VAL A 88 0.95 -2.84 14.44
CA VAL A 88 2.33 -2.75 13.93
C VAL A 88 3.28 -3.61 14.76
N GLU A 89 3.21 -3.54 16.09
CA GLU A 89 4.04 -4.36 16.97
C GLU A 89 3.78 -5.86 16.78
N GLN A 90 2.51 -6.25 16.64
CA GLN A 90 2.14 -7.64 16.38
C GLN A 90 2.60 -8.11 14.99
N LYS A 91 2.45 -7.27 13.96
CA LYS A 91 2.97 -7.53 12.61
C LYS A 91 4.47 -7.79 12.67
N THR A 92 5.24 -6.91 13.31
CA THR A 92 6.70 -7.05 13.44
C THR A 92 7.07 -8.38 14.09
N LYS A 93 6.48 -8.70 15.26
CA LYS A 93 6.74 -9.97 15.95
C LYS A 93 6.43 -11.20 15.10
N VAL A 94 5.30 -11.18 14.39
CA VAL A 94 4.86 -12.31 13.58
C VAL A 94 5.72 -12.47 12.32
N VAL A 95 6.12 -11.36 11.69
CA VAL A 95 7.06 -11.38 10.55
C VAL A 95 8.44 -11.86 10.99
N GLU A 96 8.96 -11.37 12.11
CA GLU A 96 10.24 -11.84 12.68
C GLU A 96 10.23 -13.33 13.01
N GLN A 97 9.12 -13.84 13.57
CA GLN A 97 8.95 -15.28 13.81
C GLN A 97 8.92 -16.07 12.51
N TRP A 98 8.19 -15.58 11.50
CA TRP A 98 8.14 -16.20 10.19
C TRP A 98 9.53 -16.23 9.55
N ASP A 99 10.26 -15.11 9.59
CA ASP A 99 11.60 -14.97 9.04
C ASP A 99 12.58 -15.91 9.77
N LYS A 100 12.54 -15.98 11.10
CA LYS A 100 13.38 -16.91 11.88
C LYS A 100 13.20 -18.37 11.47
N VAL A 101 11.97 -18.78 11.13
CA VAL A 101 11.67 -20.16 10.72
C VAL A 101 12.03 -20.41 9.25
N ASN A 102 11.80 -19.45 8.36
CA ASN A 102 11.86 -19.65 6.91
C ASN A 102 13.13 -19.12 6.24
N GLN A 103 13.88 -18.21 6.87
CA GLN A 103 15.11 -17.65 6.32
C GLN A 103 16.17 -18.72 6.00
N PRO A 104 16.40 -19.76 6.83
CA PRO A 104 17.31 -20.84 6.47
C PRO A 104 16.86 -21.59 5.20
N ARG A 105 15.54 -21.77 5.04
CA ARG A 105 14.96 -22.44 3.86
C ARG A 105 15.07 -21.56 2.61
N LEU A 106 14.88 -20.25 2.74
CA LEU A 106 15.09 -19.31 1.64
C LEU A 106 16.55 -19.34 1.16
N ALA A 107 17.52 -19.27 2.08
CA ALA A 107 18.94 -19.35 1.75
C ALA A 107 19.29 -20.67 1.04
N GLN A 108 18.78 -21.81 1.53
CA GLN A 108 18.97 -23.11 0.88
C GLN A 108 18.40 -23.18 -0.54
N LEU A 109 17.22 -22.58 -0.76
CA LEU A 109 16.60 -22.53 -2.08
C LEU A 109 17.35 -21.58 -3.02
N GLU A 110 17.87 -20.45 -2.54
CA GLU A 110 18.72 -19.54 -3.32
C GLU A 110 20.01 -20.24 -3.76
N GLU A 111 20.67 -20.97 -2.85
CA GLU A 111 21.83 -21.80 -3.21
C GLU A 111 21.46 -22.92 -4.20
N ALA A 112 20.31 -23.58 -4.02
CA ALA A 112 19.84 -24.61 -4.94
C ALA A 112 19.57 -24.05 -6.34
N LEU A 113 19.11 -22.80 -6.43
CA LEU A 113 18.89 -22.11 -7.71
C LEU A 113 20.21 -21.87 -8.44
N VAL A 114 21.26 -21.47 -7.71
CA VAL A 114 22.62 -21.30 -8.25
C VAL A 114 23.18 -22.64 -8.70
N ARG A 115 23.05 -23.70 -7.88
CA ARG A 115 23.55 -25.04 -8.20
C ARG A 115 22.83 -25.70 -9.37
N ALA A 116 21.56 -25.37 -9.60
CA ALA A 116 20.81 -25.88 -10.74
C ALA A 116 21.39 -25.44 -12.10
N GLY A 117 22.25 -24.40 -12.14
CA GLY A 117 23.04 -24.04 -13.32
C GLY A 117 22.17 -23.72 -14.54
N GLU A 118 22.25 -24.56 -15.58
CA GLU A 118 21.45 -24.47 -16.81
C GLU A 118 20.27 -25.46 -16.84
N ASN A 119 20.08 -26.28 -15.80
CA ASN A 119 18.98 -27.23 -15.74
C ASN A 119 17.64 -26.50 -15.56
N LYS A 120 16.99 -26.22 -16.68
CA LYS A 120 15.72 -25.48 -16.72
C LYS A 120 14.64 -26.07 -15.80
N LYS A 121 14.52 -27.40 -15.76
CA LYS A 121 13.48 -28.08 -14.95
C LYS A 121 13.74 -27.91 -13.45
N GLN A 122 14.99 -28.09 -13.02
CA GLN A 122 15.36 -27.91 -11.61
C GLN A 122 15.28 -26.44 -11.19
N ARG A 123 15.72 -25.50 -12.04
CA ARG A 123 15.57 -24.07 -11.79
C ARG A 123 14.12 -23.66 -11.61
N GLU A 124 13.24 -24.11 -12.50
CA GLU A 124 11.82 -23.80 -12.42
C GLU A 124 11.20 -24.31 -11.12
N GLN A 125 11.52 -25.55 -10.71
CA GLN A 125 11.04 -26.11 -9.44
C GLN A 125 11.53 -25.30 -8.22
N VAL A 126 12.82 -24.98 -8.17
CA VAL A 126 13.38 -24.18 -7.07
C VAL A 126 12.80 -22.77 -7.06
N HIS A 127 12.63 -22.15 -8.23
CA HIS A 127 12.01 -20.84 -8.37
C HIS A 127 10.56 -20.84 -7.88
N GLN A 128 9.76 -21.85 -8.21
CA GLN A 128 8.39 -21.98 -7.71
C GLN A 128 8.34 -22.09 -6.17
N HIS A 129 9.28 -22.80 -5.55
CA HIS A 129 9.38 -22.87 -4.10
C HIS A 129 9.80 -21.55 -3.46
N LEU A 130 10.75 -20.82 -4.07
CA LEU A 130 11.14 -19.48 -3.62
C LEU A 130 9.96 -18.51 -3.68
N GLU A 131 9.28 -18.46 -4.82
CA GLU A 131 8.13 -17.57 -5.01
C GLU A 131 6.97 -17.93 -4.11
N MET A 132 6.74 -19.23 -3.82
CA MET A 132 5.75 -19.65 -2.84
C MET A 132 6.04 -19.10 -1.45
N LEU A 133 7.28 -19.22 -0.95
CA LEU A 133 7.66 -18.71 0.38
C LEU A 133 7.58 -17.18 0.45
N LYS A 134 8.08 -16.49 -0.59
CA LYS A 134 7.95 -15.03 -0.68
C LYS A 134 6.49 -14.59 -0.69
N LYS A 135 5.63 -15.29 -1.44
CA LYS A 135 4.19 -15.02 -1.48
C LYS A 135 3.50 -15.28 -0.14
N GLN A 136 3.91 -16.30 0.61
CA GLN A 136 3.40 -16.55 1.96
C GLN A 136 3.75 -15.39 2.90
N ARG A 137 5.01 -14.92 2.90
CA ARG A 137 5.44 -13.75 3.66
C ARG A 137 4.66 -12.49 3.27
N ALA A 138 4.50 -12.23 1.97
CA ALA A 138 3.74 -11.08 1.47
C ALA A 138 2.26 -11.15 1.84
N THR A 139 1.64 -12.34 1.83
CA THR A 139 0.24 -12.54 2.24
C THR A 139 0.07 -12.30 3.73
N LEU A 140 1.03 -12.74 4.54
CA LEU A 140 1.07 -12.49 5.98
C LEU A 140 1.13 -10.98 6.26
N GLU A 141 2.08 -10.26 5.65
CA GLU A 141 2.20 -8.81 5.77
C GLU A 141 0.92 -8.09 5.32
N ALA A 142 0.39 -8.45 4.15
CA ALA A 142 -0.84 -7.86 3.60
C ALA A 142 -2.06 -8.06 4.51
N SER A 143 -2.14 -9.21 5.21
CA SER A 143 -3.23 -9.47 6.15
C SER A 143 -3.18 -8.55 7.37
N TRP A 144 -1.98 -8.19 7.84
CA TRP A 144 -1.80 -7.21 8.92
C TRP A 144 -2.05 -5.79 8.42
N ASP A 145 -1.61 -5.49 7.20
CA ASP A 145 -1.87 -4.17 6.62
C ASP A 145 -3.37 -3.94 6.44
N ALA A 146 -4.12 -4.94 6.00
CA ALA A 146 -5.58 -4.88 5.92
C ALA A 146 -6.25 -4.57 7.27
N ARG A 147 -5.71 -5.08 8.39
CA ARG A 147 -6.20 -4.75 9.74
C ARG A 147 -5.93 -3.29 10.09
N GLY A 148 -4.76 -2.76 9.76
CA GLY A 148 -4.44 -1.34 9.96
C GLY A 148 -5.39 -0.44 9.16
N VAL A 149 -5.66 -0.78 7.91
CA VAL A 149 -6.60 -0.05 7.05
C VAL A 149 -8.04 -0.15 7.55
N ALA A 150 -8.41 -1.25 8.18
CA ALA A 150 -9.73 -1.41 8.77
C ALA A 150 -10.00 -0.46 9.94
N LEU A 151 -8.96 0.10 10.58
CA LEU A 151 -9.12 1.13 11.61
C LEU A 151 -9.58 2.49 11.05
N LEU A 152 -9.37 2.71 9.75
CA LEU A 152 -9.68 3.98 9.09
C LEU A 152 -11.18 4.08 8.80
N THR A 153 -11.73 5.27 9.00
CA THR A 153 -13.06 5.62 8.49
C THR A 153 -13.05 5.66 6.96
N ASN A 154 -14.22 5.59 6.32
CA ASN A 154 -14.29 5.70 4.85
C ASN A 154 -13.70 7.01 4.34
N GLN A 155 -13.89 8.12 5.06
CA GLN A 155 -13.30 9.40 4.71
C GLN A 155 -11.77 9.36 4.81
N GLN A 156 -11.21 8.78 5.87
CA GLN A 156 -9.78 8.60 6.03
C GLN A 156 -9.18 7.68 4.96
N LYS A 157 -9.88 6.59 4.60
CA LYS A 157 -9.48 5.71 3.48
C LYS A 157 -9.42 6.49 2.17
N THR A 158 -10.45 7.27 1.86
CA THR A 158 -10.46 8.11 0.65
C THR A 158 -9.30 9.09 0.65
N ALA A 159 -9.06 9.79 1.76
CA ALA A 159 -7.96 10.76 1.86
C ALA A 159 -6.57 10.11 1.71
N TRP A 160 -6.39 8.91 2.26
CA TRP A 160 -5.13 8.19 2.12
C TRP A 160 -4.93 7.64 0.71
N PHE A 161 -5.95 7.01 0.13
CA PHE A 161 -5.86 6.46 -1.21
C PHE A 161 -5.76 7.55 -2.29
N SER A 162 -6.37 8.72 -2.09
CA SER A 162 -6.20 9.86 -2.99
C SER A 162 -4.75 10.35 -2.98
N GLN A 163 -4.14 10.48 -1.80
CA GLN A 163 -2.74 10.84 -1.67
C GLN A 163 -1.83 9.82 -2.36
N LYS A 164 -2.02 8.51 -2.09
CA LYS A 164 -1.23 7.45 -2.74
C LYS A 164 -1.36 7.46 -4.27
N LEU A 165 -2.58 7.58 -4.79
CA LEU A 165 -2.81 7.64 -6.24
C LEU A 165 -2.16 8.89 -6.86
N LEU A 166 -2.24 10.03 -6.17
CA LEU A 166 -1.65 11.28 -6.63
C LEU A 166 -0.12 11.18 -6.67
N ASP A 167 0.51 10.68 -5.61
CA ASP A 167 1.96 10.56 -5.53
C ASP A 167 2.51 9.64 -6.62
N GLU A 168 1.84 8.51 -6.86
CA GLU A 168 2.22 7.60 -7.94
C GLU A 168 2.00 8.23 -9.33
N ALA A 169 0.87 8.91 -9.54
CA ALA A 169 0.60 9.59 -10.82
C ALA A 169 1.64 10.69 -11.11
N VAL A 170 2.01 11.48 -10.11
CA VAL A 170 3.04 12.51 -10.21
C VAL A 170 4.41 11.87 -10.48
N ALA A 171 4.75 10.79 -9.78
CA ALA A 171 6.00 10.06 -10.00
C ALA A 171 6.11 9.54 -11.45
N GLN A 172 5.00 9.09 -12.04
CA GLN A 172 4.98 8.61 -13.44
C GLN A 172 5.05 9.74 -14.48
N LEU A 173 4.69 10.97 -14.11
CA LEU A 173 4.80 12.13 -15.01
C LEU A 173 6.23 12.68 -15.12
N LYS A 174 7.17 12.27 -14.23
CA LYS A 174 8.65 12.42 -14.20
C LYS A 174 9.31 13.79 -14.46
N VAL A 175 8.70 14.67 -15.25
CA VAL A 175 9.29 15.91 -15.80
C VAL A 175 8.38 17.11 -15.58
N VAL A 176 7.17 16.87 -15.09
CA VAL A 176 6.22 17.94 -14.78
C VAL A 176 6.39 18.38 -13.33
N ILE A 177 6.89 19.60 -13.15
CA ILE A 177 6.74 20.32 -11.88
C ILE A 177 5.35 20.97 -11.91
N LEU A 178 4.45 20.48 -11.06
CA LEU A 178 3.11 21.05 -10.93
C LEU A 178 3.15 22.34 -10.11
N THR A 179 2.46 23.37 -10.57
CA THR A 179 2.16 24.57 -9.76
C THR A 179 1.19 24.23 -8.63
N ASP A 180 1.04 25.10 -7.63
CA ASP A 180 0.14 24.83 -6.50
C ASP A 180 -1.34 24.75 -6.92
N GLU A 181 -1.76 25.53 -7.91
CA GLU A 181 -3.09 25.39 -8.52
C GLU A 181 -3.24 24.03 -9.22
N GLN A 182 -2.21 23.57 -9.93
CA GLN A 182 -2.22 22.28 -10.61
C GLN A 182 -2.24 21.12 -9.61
N LYS A 183 -1.48 21.20 -8.51
CA LYS A 183 -1.51 20.23 -7.41
C LYS A 183 -2.89 20.15 -6.79
N THR A 184 -3.54 21.30 -6.57
CA THR A 184 -4.91 21.35 -6.02
C THR A 184 -5.89 20.63 -6.95
N LYS A 185 -5.88 20.93 -8.26
CA LYS A 185 -6.74 20.24 -9.23
C LYS A 185 -6.45 18.73 -9.31
N ALA A 186 -5.18 18.34 -9.29
CA ALA A 186 -4.78 16.94 -9.32
C ALA A 186 -5.25 16.19 -8.06
N LYS A 187 -5.19 16.84 -6.90
CA LYS A 187 -5.72 16.31 -5.64
C LYS A 187 -7.24 16.12 -5.71
N ASP A 188 -7.98 17.09 -6.22
CA ASP A 188 -9.43 16.98 -6.38
C ASP A 188 -9.82 15.83 -7.33
N MET A 189 -9.03 15.58 -8.39
CA MET A 189 -9.22 14.42 -9.28
C MET A 189 -8.92 13.12 -8.55
N ALA A 190 -7.81 13.04 -7.81
CA ALA A 190 -7.44 11.86 -7.04
C ALA A 190 -8.50 11.51 -5.98
N GLU A 191 -9.09 12.50 -5.31
CA GLU A 191 -10.17 12.32 -4.34
C GLU A 191 -11.47 11.77 -4.96
N LYS A 192 -11.74 12.05 -6.24
CA LYS A 192 -12.89 11.45 -6.96
C LYS A 192 -12.65 9.98 -7.33
N VAL A 193 -11.40 9.61 -7.58
CA VAL A 193 -11.02 8.25 -7.99
C VAL A 193 -10.81 7.34 -6.78
N ALA A 194 -10.29 7.88 -5.67
CA ALA A 194 -9.92 7.14 -4.46
C ALA A 194 -11.01 6.22 -3.87
N PRO A 195 -12.31 6.57 -3.85
CA PRO A 195 -13.36 5.68 -3.34
C PRO A 195 -13.51 4.37 -4.14
N ARG A 196 -12.96 4.32 -5.36
CA ARG A 196 -13.02 3.15 -6.26
C ARG A 196 -11.87 2.17 -6.01
N VAL A 197 -10.88 2.54 -5.20
CA VAL A 197 -9.71 1.72 -4.87
C VAL A 197 -10.16 0.48 -4.10
N ARG A 198 -9.75 -0.70 -4.59
CA ARG A 198 -10.14 -1.99 -4.00
C ARG A 198 -8.98 -2.72 -3.34
N ALA A 199 -7.77 -2.53 -3.88
CA ALA A 199 -6.56 -3.11 -3.33
C ALA A 199 -5.76 -2.06 -2.55
N LEU A 200 -5.00 -2.52 -1.55
CA LEU A 200 -4.18 -1.66 -0.69
C LEU A 200 -2.98 -1.06 -1.43
N LYS A 201 -2.48 -1.78 -2.43
CA LYS A 201 -1.34 -1.41 -3.26
C LYS A 201 -1.81 -0.66 -4.50
N VAL A 202 -1.13 0.42 -4.86
CA VAL A 202 -1.55 1.27 -5.99
C VAL A 202 -1.36 0.51 -7.32
N GLU A 203 -0.35 -0.33 -7.40
CA GLU A 203 -0.01 -1.16 -8.56
C GLU A 203 -1.15 -2.14 -8.89
N ASP A 204 -1.85 -2.64 -7.87
CA ASP A 204 -3.03 -3.50 -8.02
C ASP A 204 -4.28 -2.70 -8.47
N ASN A 205 -4.20 -1.37 -8.51
CA ASN A 205 -5.23 -0.46 -8.98
C ASN A 205 -4.82 0.26 -10.29
N GLN A 206 -3.97 -0.35 -11.11
CA GLN A 206 -3.44 0.24 -12.35
C GLN A 206 -4.50 0.90 -13.26
N PRO A 207 -5.71 0.35 -13.48
CA PRO A 207 -6.72 1.01 -14.29
C PRO A 207 -7.17 2.38 -13.74
N LEU A 208 -7.24 2.52 -12.42
CA LEU A 208 -7.60 3.78 -11.75
C LEU A 208 -6.46 4.79 -11.82
N LEU A 209 -5.23 4.31 -11.67
CA LEU A 209 -4.04 5.15 -11.84
C LEU A 209 -3.94 5.69 -13.26
N ASN A 210 -4.12 4.84 -14.28
CA ASN A 210 -4.12 5.25 -15.68
C ASN A 210 -5.23 6.28 -15.97
N LEU A 211 -6.43 6.08 -15.39
CA LEU A 211 -7.52 7.04 -15.49
C LEU A 211 -7.14 8.39 -14.89
N LEU A 212 -6.60 8.41 -13.66
CA LEU A 212 -6.15 9.63 -13.00
C LEU A 212 -5.07 10.35 -13.83
N MET A 213 -4.08 9.61 -14.34
CA MET A 213 -3.04 10.18 -15.19
C MET A 213 -3.61 10.79 -16.48
N GLN A 214 -4.59 10.15 -17.10
CA GLN A 214 -5.25 10.68 -18.29
C GLN A 214 -6.06 11.95 -17.97
N GLU A 215 -6.78 11.98 -16.85
CA GLU A 215 -7.50 13.17 -16.39
C GLU A 215 -6.54 14.33 -16.07
N MET A 216 -5.43 14.04 -15.39
CA MET A 216 -4.38 15.02 -15.12
C MET A 216 -3.74 15.54 -16.42
N PHE A 217 -3.44 14.65 -17.36
CA PHE A 217 -2.86 15.02 -18.65
C PHE A 217 -3.75 16.02 -19.38
N ASN A 218 -5.06 15.78 -19.43
CA ASN A 218 -6.00 16.61 -20.18
C ASN A 218 -6.48 17.87 -19.42
N GLY A 219 -6.60 17.80 -18.08
CA GLY A 219 -7.26 18.83 -17.28
C GLY A 219 -6.35 19.60 -16.31
N VAL A 220 -5.13 19.12 -16.08
CA VAL A 220 -4.16 19.76 -15.15
C VAL A 220 -2.96 20.31 -15.92
N LEU A 221 -2.40 19.53 -16.84
CA LEU A 221 -1.18 19.91 -17.55
C LEU A 221 -1.44 21.00 -18.59
N THR A 222 -0.49 21.91 -18.72
CA THR A 222 -0.48 22.88 -19.82
C THR A 222 -0.13 22.19 -21.15
N PRO A 223 -0.49 22.79 -22.32
CA PRO A 223 -0.14 22.22 -23.62
C PRO A 223 1.36 21.98 -23.81
N GLN A 224 2.21 22.81 -23.20
CA GLN A 224 3.66 22.62 -23.25
C GLN A 224 4.08 21.38 -22.42
N GLN A 225 3.61 21.27 -21.18
CA GLN A 225 3.89 20.10 -20.33
C GLN A 225 3.37 18.80 -20.96
N GLN A 226 2.21 18.83 -21.62
CA GLN A 226 1.66 17.69 -22.37
C GLN A 226 2.62 17.23 -23.47
N ARG A 227 3.20 18.15 -24.26
CA ARG A 227 4.19 17.83 -25.29
C ARG A 227 5.46 17.23 -24.69
N ASP A 228 5.93 17.79 -23.57
CA ASP A 228 7.14 17.31 -22.91
C ASP A 228 6.96 15.88 -22.38
N VAL A 229 5.78 15.59 -21.80
CA VAL A 229 5.39 14.24 -21.37
C VAL A 229 5.31 13.28 -22.57
N GLN A 230 4.62 13.65 -23.65
CA GLN A 230 4.52 12.80 -24.85
C GLN A 230 5.90 12.50 -25.45
N ALA A 231 6.78 13.49 -25.52
CA ALA A 231 8.13 13.32 -26.07
C ALA A 231 8.98 12.31 -25.28
N LEU A 232 8.77 12.17 -23.96
CA LEU A 232 9.45 11.16 -23.15
C LEU A 232 8.97 9.75 -23.46
N TYR A 233 7.65 9.56 -23.54
CA TYR A 233 7.07 8.25 -23.85
C TYR A 233 7.45 7.77 -25.26
N SER A 234 7.53 8.68 -26.24
CA SER A 234 8.01 8.34 -27.58
C SER A 234 9.50 7.97 -27.60
N LYS A 235 10.35 8.71 -26.87
CA LYS A 235 11.80 8.41 -26.77
C LYS A 235 12.09 7.09 -26.07
N ASP A 236 11.27 6.71 -25.09
CA ASP A 236 11.41 5.43 -24.39
C ASP A 236 10.95 4.24 -25.24
N GLN A 237 10.02 4.44 -26.18
CA GLN A 237 9.67 3.44 -27.20
C GLN A 237 10.81 3.25 -28.21
N ASP A 238 11.37 4.33 -28.76
CA ASP A 238 12.46 4.26 -29.73
C ASP A 238 13.72 3.55 -29.19
N LYS A 239 13.97 3.63 -27.87
CA LYS A 239 15.06 2.90 -27.21
C LYS A 239 14.80 1.42 -27.00
N LYS A 240 13.54 1.01 -26.85
CA LYS A 240 13.16 -0.42 -26.74
C LYS A 240 13.19 -1.11 -28.10
N ASP A 241 12.90 -0.37 -29.17
CA ASP A 241 12.87 -0.88 -30.54
C ASP A 241 14.21 -0.72 -31.29
N ALA A 242 15.21 -0.07 -30.66
CA ALA A 242 16.55 0.00 -31.22
C ALA A 242 17.14 -1.42 -31.45
N PRO A 243 17.50 -1.78 -32.70
CA PRO A 243 18.01 -3.11 -32.99
C PRO A 243 19.28 -3.36 -32.18
N LYS A 244 19.28 -4.40 -31.34
CA LYS A 244 20.47 -4.89 -30.64
C LYS A 244 21.55 -5.15 -31.67
N LYS A 245 22.51 -4.21 -31.81
CA LYS A 245 23.70 -4.40 -32.64
C LYS A 245 24.38 -5.68 -32.16
N LYS A 246 24.29 -6.75 -32.96
CA LYS A 246 25.09 -7.95 -32.78
C LYS A 246 26.54 -7.52 -32.90
N LYS A 247 27.28 -7.49 -31.79
CA LYS A 247 28.74 -7.42 -31.82
C LYS A 247 29.22 -8.69 -32.54
N LYS A 248 29.80 -8.52 -33.73
CA LYS A 248 30.67 -9.50 -34.36
C LYS A 248 32.05 -9.42 -33.71
#